data_AF-A0A374WQA6-F1
#
_entry.id   AF-A0A374WQA6-F1
#
_cell.length_a   1.000
_cell.length_b   1.000
_cell.length_c   1.000
_cell.angle_alpha   90.00
_cell.angle_beta   90.00
_cell.angle_gamma   90.00
#
_symmetry.space_group_name_H-M   'P 1'
#
loop_
_entity.id
_entity.type
_entity.pdbx_description
1 polymer ?
#
loop_
_entity_poly.entity_id
_entity_poly.type
_entity_poly.pdbx_seq_one_letter_code
_entity_poly.pdbx_strand_id
1 'polypeptide(L)'
;MKAKIKTTGEIVEVEDLYDDGTALVKDRYFKVSELDFFEDFEAIDWEQRRYEIAKSAMQGMLAHSTRYKPRNPNTNWHNAIAEEAKELSDALIKELKKETKL
;
A
#
# COMPACT_ATOMS: atom_id res chain seq x y z
N MET A 1 11.65 0.10 -13.80
CA MET A 1 10.95 1.29 -13.22
C MET A 1 9.68 1.56 -14.02
N LYS A 2 8.73 2.37 -13.55
CA LYS A 2 7.52 2.71 -14.35
C LYS A 2 7.54 4.17 -14.78
N ALA A 3 6.99 4.42 -15.96
CA ALA A 3 6.82 5.77 -16.49
C ALA A 3 5.47 5.90 -17.20
N LYS A 4 4.99 7.13 -17.34
CA LYS A 4 3.82 7.45 -18.17
C LYS A 4 4.29 8.08 -19.46
N ILE A 5 3.78 7.57 -20.57
CA ILE A 5 4.00 8.17 -21.89
C ILE A 5 3.20 9.48 -21.95
N LYS A 6 3.86 10.62 -22.13
CA LYS A 6 3.21 11.95 -22.06
C LYS A 6 2.09 12.15 -23.07
N THR A 7 2.23 11.57 -24.27
CA THR A 7 1.28 11.76 -25.38
C THR A 7 0.01 10.91 -25.21
N THR A 8 0.11 9.71 -24.64
CA THR A 8 -1.01 8.77 -24.53
C THR A 8 -1.57 8.66 -23.12
N GLY A 9 -0.79 9.03 -22.10
CA GLY A 9 -1.10 8.79 -20.69
C GLY A 9 -0.97 7.33 -20.26
N GLU A 10 -0.48 6.43 -21.13
CA GLU A 10 -0.28 5.01 -20.81
C GLU A 10 0.85 4.84 -19.80
N ILE A 11 0.63 4.02 -18.76
CA ILE A 11 1.65 3.61 -17.80
C ILE A 11 2.37 2.37 -18.33
N VAL A 12 3.69 2.47 -18.46
CA VAL A 12 4.54 1.43 -19.02
C VAL A 12 5.70 1.09 -18.07
N GLU A 13 6.22 -0.12 -18.23
CA GLU A 13 7.45 -0.55 -17.57
C GLU A 13 8.65 -0.19 -18.45
N VAL A 14 9.61 0.49 -17.85
CA VAL A 14 10.89 0.85 -18.48
C VAL A 14 11.89 -0.23 -18.11
N GLU A 15 12.36 -0.91 -19.14
CA GLU A 15 13.27 -2.07 -19.09
C GLU A 15 14.72 -1.63 -18.91
N ASP A 16 15.13 -0.55 -19.59
CA ASP A 16 16.50 -0.04 -19.55
C ASP A 16 16.56 1.48 -19.84
N LEU A 17 17.64 2.12 -19.39
CA LEU A 17 17.96 3.53 -19.63
C LEU A 17 19.38 3.66 -20.19
N TYR A 18 19.52 4.41 -21.27
CA TYR A 18 20.80 4.61 -21.94
C TYR A 18 21.33 6.03 -21.77
N ASP A 19 22.66 6.17 -21.81
CA ASP A 19 23.36 7.45 -21.66
C ASP A 19 23.02 8.47 -22.76
N ASP A 20 22.43 8.02 -23.89
CA ASP A 20 22.00 8.87 -25.00
C ASP A 20 20.60 9.52 -24.78
N GLY A 21 20.03 9.35 -23.59
CA GLY A 21 18.73 9.89 -23.21
C GLY A 21 17.55 9.12 -23.81
N THR A 22 17.73 7.83 -24.12
CA THR A 22 16.65 6.93 -24.53
C THR A 22 16.32 5.89 -23.45
N ALA A 23 15.08 5.42 -23.49
CA ALA A 23 14.54 4.39 -22.60
C ALA A 23 13.95 3.24 -23.43
N LEU A 24 14.21 2.00 -23.02
CA LEU A 24 13.61 0.80 -23.62
C LEU A 24 12.28 0.47 -22.94
N VAL A 25 11.22 0.33 -23.74
CA VAL A 25 9.87 -0.02 -23.31
C VAL A 25 9.23 -0.97 -24.33
N LYS A 26 8.98 -2.24 -23.96
CA LYS A 26 8.31 -3.25 -24.81
C LYS A 26 8.90 -3.28 -26.23
N ASP A 27 10.22 -3.48 -26.33
CA ASP A 27 10.97 -3.52 -27.59
C ASP A 27 10.97 -2.21 -28.42
N ARG A 28 10.56 -1.08 -27.83
CA ARG A 28 10.54 0.24 -28.47
C ARG A 28 11.35 1.25 -27.67
N TYR A 29 11.97 2.19 -28.40
CA TYR A 29 12.75 3.26 -27.80
C TYR A 29 11.93 4.54 -27.69
N PHE A 30 11.95 5.15 -26.51
CA PHE A 30 11.38 6.46 -26.23
C PHE A 30 12.48 7.42 -25.81
N LYS A 31 12.35 8.72 -26.10
CA LYS A 31 13.20 9.72 -25.45
C LYS A 31 12.75 9.84 -23.99
N VAL A 32 13.72 9.94 -23.07
CA VAL A 32 13.46 10.16 -21.64
C VAL A 32 12.58 11.39 -21.42
N SER A 33 12.72 12.43 -22.26
CA SER A 33 11.88 13.63 -22.22
C SER A 33 10.40 13.41 -22.58
N GLU A 34 10.05 12.29 -23.23
CA GLU A 34 8.68 11.90 -23.59
C GLU A 34 7.98 11.10 -22.47
N LEU A 35 8.72 10.79 -21.40
CA LEU A 35 8.27 9.99 -20.28
C LEU A 35 8.18 10.86 -19.02
N ASP A 36 7.12 10.66 -18.24
CA ASP A 36 7.06 11.06 -16.84
C ASP A 36 7.46 9.85 -15.99
N PHE A 37 8.67 9.85 -15.46
CA PHE A 37 9.11 8.81 -14.54
C PHE A 37 8.44 9.00 -13.20
N PHE A 38 7.89 7.91 -12.67
CA PHE A 38 7.38 7.89 -11.31
C PHE A 38 8.54 7.52 -10.39
N GLU A 39 8.96 8.44 -9.52
CA GLU A 39 10.10 8.23 -8.61
C GLU A 39 9.92 7.03 -7.68
N ASP A 40 8.70 6.60 -7.44
CA ASP A 40 8.36 5.26 -7.02
C ASP A 40 6.89 5.06 -7.33
N PHE A 41 6.47 3.84 -7.65
CA PHE A 41 5.07 3.48 -7.53
C PHE A 41 4.78 3.52 -6.03
N GLU A 42 4.35 4.69 -5.53
CA GLU A 42 4.04 5.01 -4.13
C GLU A 42 4.55 3.92 -3.19
N ALA A 43 5.80 4.00 -2.73
CA ALA A 43 6.30 3.08 -1.71
C ALA A 43 5.20 3.02 -0.65
N ILE A 44 4.49 1.88 -0.59
CA ILE A 44 3.20 1.80 0.10
C ILE A 44 3.45 2.40 1.47
N ASP A 45 2.72 3.47 1.80
CA ASP A 45 2.80 4.04 3.13
C ASP A 45 2.15 3.03 4.07
N TRP A 46 2.98 2.09 4.52
CA TRP A 46 2.57 0.96 5.32
C TRP A 46 2.03 1.42 6.67
N GLU A 47 2.43 2.60 7.13
CA GLU A 47 1.93 3.17 8.36
C GLU A 47 0.54 3.77 8.15
N GLN A 48 0.34 4.57 7.09
CA GLN A 48 -1.00 5.03 6.72
C GLN A 48 -1.96 3.86 6.44
N ARG A 49 -1.47 2.81 5.77
CA ARG A 49 -2.25 1.60 5.50
C ARG A 49 -2.62 0.86 6.79
N ARG A 50 -1.71 0.80 7.77
CA ARG A 50 -1.96 0.24 9.11
C ARG A 50 -3.10 0.97 9.79
N TYR A 51 -3.09 2.31 9.79
CA TYR A 51 -4.13 3.14 10.39
C TYR A 51 -5.52 2.88 9.77
N GLU A 52 -5.62 2.80 8.44
CA GLU A 52 -6.91 2.54 7.78
C GLU A 52 -7.45 1.13 8.08
N ILE A 53 -6.56 0.12 8.15
CA ILE A 53 -6.97 -1.24 8.53
C ILE A 53 -7.44 -1.27 9.99
N ALA A 54 -6.67 -0.67 10.91
CA ALA A 54 -7.03 -0.62 12.32
C ALA A 54 -8.38 0.10 12.53
N LYS A 55 -8.59 1.24 11.88
CA LYS A 55 -9.87 1.98 11.88
C LYS A 55 -11.03 1.10 11.40
N SER A 56 -10.85 0.36 10.31
CA SER A 56 -11.87 -0.54 9.77
C SER A 56 -12.18 -1.70 10.72
N ALA A 57 -11.15 -2.28 11.35
CA ALA A 57 -11.31 -3.31 12.36
C ALA A 57 -12.07 -2.78 13.60
N MET A 58 -11.72 -1.58 14.09
CA MET A 58 -12.44 -0.92 15.19
C MET A 58 -13.90 -0.69 14.85
N GLN A 59 -14.20 -0.21 13.64
CA GLN A 59 -15.58 -0.04 13.18
C GLN A 59 -16.36 -1.35 13.22
N GLY A 60 -15.78 -2.45 12.73
CA GLY A 60 -16.40 -3.78 12.79
C GLY A 60 -16.65 -4.25 14.22
N MET A 61 -15.66 -4.08 15.12
CA MET A 61 -15.79 -4.45 16.54
C MET A 61 -16.85 -3.63 17.29
N LEU A 62 -17.02 -2.35 16.93
CA LEU A 62 -17.99 -1.44 17.55
C LEU A 62 -19.39 -1.53 16.93
N ALA A 63 -19.54 -2.11 15.73
CA ALA A 63 -20.82 -2.24 15.06
C ALA A 63 -21.73 -3.33 15.67
N HIS A 64 -21.20 -4.15 16.58
CA HIS A 64 -21.97 -5.21 17.22
C HIS A 64 -23.08 -4.61 18.12
N SER A 65 -24.26 -5.24 18.12
CA SER A 65 -25.44 -4.75 18.85
C SER A 65 -25.26 -4.72 20.38
N THR A 66 -24.33 -5.53 20.87
CA THR A 66 -23.89 -5.51 22.26
C THR A 66 -22.57 -4.76 22.40
N ARG A 67 -22.42 -4.07 23.53
CA ARG A 67 -21.17 -3.35 23.84
C ARG A 67 -19.97 -4.27 23.71
N TYR A 68 -18.93 -3.78 23.03
CA TYR A 68 -17.64 -4.45 22.91
C TYR A 68 -17.12 -4.94 24.27
N LYS A 69 -16.63 -6.19 24.30
CA LYS A 69 -16.04 -6.83 25.47
C LYS A 69 -14.59 -7.20 25.15
N PRO A 70 -13.61 -6.64 25.87
CA PRO A 70 -12.21 -7.01 25.73
C PRO A 70 -11.98 -8.51 25.87
N ARG A 71 -10.97 -9.05 25.15
CA ARG A 71 -10.51 -10.43 25.37
C ARG A 71 -10.05 -10.67 26.81
N ASN A 72 -9.37 -9.70 27.40
CA ASN A 72 -9.02 -9.68 28.82
C ASN A 72 -10.01 -8.78 29.59
N PRO A 73 -10.88 -9.33 30.44
CA PRO A 73 -11.91 -8.56 31.15
C PRO A 73 -11.35 -7.53 32.14
N ASN A 74 -10.07 -7.63 32.53
CA ASN A 74 -9.42 -6.70 33.44
C ASN A 74 -8.83 -5.47 32.72
N THR A 75 -8.82 -5.44 31.39
CA THR A 75 -8.28 -4.34 30.61
C THR A 75 -9.35 -3.28 30.36
N ASN A 76 -8.98 -2.00 30.42
CA ASN A 76 -9.87 -0.91 30.01
C ASN A 76 -10.30 -1.13 28.55
N TRP A 77 -11.61 -1.04 28.29
CA TRP A 77 -12.17 -1.39 26.99
C TRP A 77 -11.66 -0.52 25.82
N HIS A 78 -11.33 0.75 26.06
CA HIS A 78 -10.72 1.61 25.03
C HIS A 78 -9.30 1.15 24.68
N ASN A 79 -8.52 0.76 25.69
CA ASN A 79 -7.16 0.27 25.47
C ASN A 79 -7.19 -1.07 24.73
N ALA A 80 -8.08 -1.98 25.15
CA ALA A 80 -8.24 -3.29 24.53
C ALA A 80 -8.63 -3.18 23.05
N ILE A 81 -9.62 -2.33 22.71
CA ILE A 81 -10.07 -2.21 21.32
C ILE A 81 -9.00 -1.59 20.41
N ALA A 82 -8.22 -0.63 20.93
CA ALA A 82 -7.12 -0.03 20.18
C ALA A 82 -5.98 -1.04 19.93
N GLU A 83 -5.64 -1.84 20.96
CA GLU A 83 -4.64 -2.90 20.86
C GLU A 83 -5.08 -4.00 19.87
N GLU A 84 -6.30 -4.51 20.00
CA GLU A 84 -6.83 -5.56 19.12
C GLU A 84 -6.94 -5.08 17.65
N ALA A 85 -7.32 -3.82 17.42
CA ALA A 85 -7.34 -3.25 16.08
C ALA A 85 -5.94 -3.15 15.46
N LYS A 86 -4.94 -2.77 16.27
CA LYS A 86 -3.53 -2.76 15.85
C LYS A 86 -3.06 -4.18 15.53
N GLU A 87 -3.34 -5.17 16.39
CA GLU A 87 -2.99 -6.57 16.16
C GLU A 87 -3.53 -7.08 14.82
N LEU A 88 -4.80 -6.80 14.52
CA LEU A 88 -5.44 -7.17 13.25
C LEU A 88 -4.77 -6.47 12.06
N SER A 89 -4.42 -5.19 12.19
CA SER A 89 -3.71 -4.44 11.13
C SER A 89 -2.31 -5.00 10.85
N ASP A 90 -1.57 -5.37 11.90
CA ASP A 90 -0.23 -5.95 11.79
C ASP A 90 -0.28 -7.33 11.14
N ALA A 91 -1.26 -8.16 11.53
CA ALA A 91 -1.48 -9.46 10.92
C ALA A 91 -1.81 -9.34 9.43
N LEU A 92 -2.69 -8.42 9.04
CA LEU A 92 -3.07 -8.25 7.63
C LEU A 92 -1.92 -7.70 6.79
N ILE A 93 -1.17 -6.71 7.28
CA ILE A 93 0.03 -6.20 6.61
C ILE A 93 1.05 -7.32 6.39
N LYS A 94 1.24 -8.20 7.39
CA LYS A 94 2.16 -9.33 7.27
C LYS A 94 1.75 -10.27 6.14
N GLU A 95 0.46 -10.55 5.95
CA GLU A 95 -0.02 -11.37 4.82
C GLU A 95 0.16 -10.65 3.48
N LEU A 96 -0.25 -9.39 3.37
CA LEU A 96 -0.11 -8.60 2.13
C LEU A 96 1.35 -8.52 1.66
N LYS A 97 2.30 -8.36 2.59
CA LYS A 97 3.74 -8.32 2.28
C LYS A 97 4.31 -9.67 1.82
N LYS A 98 3.65 -10.80 2.09
CA LYS A 98 4.04 -12.10 1.50
C LYS A 98 3.66 -12.15 0.02
N GLU A 99 2.49 -11.61 -0.34
CA GLU A 99 2.01 -11.58 -1.72
C GLU A 99 2.83 -10.63 -2.60
N THR A 100 3.46 -9.61 -2.01
CA THR A 100 4.34 -8.66 -2.74
C THR A 100 5.72 -9.23 -3.10
N LYS A 101 6.08 -10.44 -2.65
CA LYS A 101 7.38 -11.09 -2.92
C LYS A 101 7.40 -11.95 -4.21
N LEU A 102 6.52 -11.68 -5.17
CA LEU A 102 6.48 -12.37 -6.47
C LEU A 102 7.33 -11.66 -7.52
#